data_AF-A0A673L1W3-F1
#
_entry.id   AF-A0A673L1W3-F1
#
_cell.length_a   1.000
_cell.length_b   1.000
_cell.length_c   1.000
_cell.angle_alpha   90.00
_cell.angle_beta   90.00
_cell.angle_gamma   90.00
#
_symmetry.space_group_name_H-M   'P 1'
#
loop_
_entity.id
_entity.type
_entity.pdbx_description
1 polymer ?
#
loop_
_entity_poly.entity_id
_entity_poly.type
_entity_poly.pdbx_seq_one_letter_code
_entity_poly.pdbx_strand_id
1 'polypeptide(L)'
;MHRWKVDQVAVLLLLLAAVGFAQVLDRTLVLSHERSSIERTYELTKYLDHQLKEIRDTYLSYLGPPFSDPGFSPPRPNSSSLSVPSAATRVDLWRGLENGARLAQNQRAYSILLCAVRELARSTLCPYLQSSLMHFCSGLSGLLGSISGLMNALGYT
;
A
#
# COMPACT_ATOMS: atom_id res chain seq x y z
N MET A 1 18.86 58.48 -19.89
CA MET A 1 18.98 57.04 -20.24
C MET A 1 19.23 56.11 -19.05
N HIS A 2 19.59 56.60 -17.84
CA HIS A 2 19.84 55.73 -16.68
C HIS A 2 18.59 55.14 -15.99
N ARG A 3 17.48 55.88 -15.87
CA ARG A 3 16.25 55.41 -15.17
C ARG A 3 15.60 54.19 -15.83
N TRP A 4 15.52 54.17 -17.16
CA TRP A 4 14.96 53.06 -17.94
C TRP A 4 15.67 51.72 -17.72
N LYS A 5 16.99 51.75 -17.48
CA LYS A 5 17.80 50.55 -17.29
C LYS A 5 17.65 49.99 -15.87
N VAL A 6 17.42 50.87 -14.88
CA VAL A 6 17.13 50.48 -13.49
C VAL A 6 15.75 49.86 -13.38
N ASP A 7 14.74 50.42 -14.08
CA ASP A 7 13.39 49.87 -14.11
C ASP A 7 13.35 48.47 -14.77
N GLN A 8 14.12 48.24 -15.83
CA GLN A 8 14.22 46.89 -16.44
C GLN A 8 14.88 45.86 -15.53
N VAL A 9 15.92 46.24 -14.79
CA VAL A 9 16.58 45.34 -13.83
C VAL A 9 15.66 45.02 -12.66
N ALA A 10 14.92 46.01 -12.15
CA ALA A 10 13.93 45.81 -11.08
C ALA A 10 12.79 44.87 -11.52
N VAL A 11 12.27 45.05 -12.74
CA VAL A 11 11.24 44.17 -13.32
C VAL A 11 11.76 42.75 -13.51
N LEU A 12 12.99 42.57 -13.99
CA LEU A 12 13.60 41.25 -14.14
C LEU A 12 13.79 40.53 -12.80
N LEU A 13 14.23 41.26 -11.77
CA LEU A 13 14.37 40.73 -10.41
C LEU A 13 13.01 40.34 -9.80
N LEU A 14 11.97 41.15 -10.03
CA LEU A 14 10.61 40.83 -9.59
C LEU A 14 10.06 39.58 -10.28
N LEU A 15 10.30 39.43 -11.59
CA LEU A 15 9.89 38.23 -12.34
C LEU A 15 10.63 36.98 -11.86
N LEU A 16 11.94 37.07 -11.63
CA LEU A 16 12.73 35.97 -11.06
C LEU A 16 12.25 35.58 -9.65
N ALA A 17 11.93 36.57 -8.81
CA ALA A 17 11.38 36.33 -7.48
C ALA A 17 9.99 35.67 -7.54
N ALA A 18 9.11 36.12 -8.45
CA ALA A 18 7.78 35.54 -8.64
C ALA A 18 7.85 34.09 -9.15
N VAL A 19 8.75 33.80 -10.11
CA VAL A 19 8.98 32.43 -10.60
C VAL A 19 9.52 31.53 -9.49
N GLY A 20 10.50 32.01 -8.72
CA GLY A 20 11.04 31.28 -7.57
C GLY A 20 9.97 30.99 -6.52
N PHE A 21 9.10 31.96 -6.21
CA PHE A 21 8.01 31.80 -5.25
C PHE A 21 6.97 30.79 -5.74
N ALA A 22 6.59 30.83 -7.03
CA ALA A 22 5.67 29.88 -7.64
C ALA A 22 6.23 28.44 -7.59
N GLN A 23 7.51 28.24 -7.89
CA GLN A 23 8.17 26.93 -7.82
C GLN A 23 8.22 26.38 -6.39
N VAL A 24 8.45 27.23 -5.40
CA VAL A 24 8.45 26.84 -3.99
C VAL A 24 7.04 26.45 -3.53
N LEU A 25 6.02 27.23 -3.90
CA LEU A 25 4.63 26.92 -3.56
C LEU A 25 4.18 25.60 -4.19
N ASP A 26 4.47 25.39 -5.46
CA ASP A 26 4.17 24.15 -6.19
C ASP A 26 4.84 22.94 -5.51
N ARG A 27 6.12 23.06 -5.16
CA ARG A 27 6.85 22.00 -4.45
C ARG A 27 6.27 21.71 -3.06
N THR A 28 5.89 22.73 -2.29
CA THR A 28 5.27 22.52 -0.96
C THR A 28 3.90 21.87 -1.05
N LEU A 29 3.11 22.23 -2.07
CA LEU A 29 1.82 21.61 -2.34
C LEU A 29 1.98 20.12 -2.69
N VAL A 30 2.89 19.79 -3.61
CA VAL A 30 3.20 18.41 -4.00
C VAL A 30 3.63 17.58 -2.79
N LEU A 31 4.55 18.09 -1.96
CA LEU A 31 5.00 17.39 -0.75
C LEU A 31 3.86 17.17 0.27
N SER A 32 2.95 18.14 0.41
CA SER A 32 1.79 18.01 1.29
C SER A 32 0.82 16.93 0.81
N HIS A 33 0.60 16.87 -0.50
CA HIS A 33 -0.25 15.88 -1.14
C HIS A 33 0.35 14.47 -0.99
N GLU A 34 1.65 14.32 -1.23
CA GLU A 34 2.38 13.06 -1.04
C GLU A 34 2.29 12.55 0.40
N ARG A 35 2.55 13.42 1.40
CA ARG A 35 2.43 13.05 2.82
C ARG A 35 1.03 12.55 3.15
N SER A 36 0.01 13.27 2.69
CA SER A 36 -1.38 12.90 2.90
C SER A 36 -1.74 11.57 2.21
N SER A 37 -1.17 11.31 1.04
CA SER A 37 -1.35 10.04 0.32
C SER A 37 -0.66 8.86 1.02
N ILE A 38 0.57 9.08 1.51
CA ILE A 38 1.31 8.07 2.30
C ILE A 38 0.55 7.74 3.57
N GLU A 39 0.06 8.74 4.30
CA GLU A 39 -0.69 8.57 5.53
C GLU A 39 -1.99 7.79 5.29
N ARG A 40 -2.79 8.17 4.28
CA ARG A 40 -4.00 7.42 3.92
C ARG A 40 -3.71 5.98 3.54
N THR A 41 -2.66 5.75 2.75
CA THR A 41 -2.25 4.40 2.34
C THR A 41 -1.86 3.57 3.57
N TYR A 42 -1.12 4.17 4.50
CA TYR A 42 -0.72 3.52 5.75
C TYR A 42 -1.91 3.20 6.65
N GLU A 43 -2.84 4.13 6.86
CA GLU A 43 -4.06 3.87 7.62
C GLU A 43 -4.91 2.77 6.98
N LEU A 44 -4.98 2.72 5.65
CA LEU A 44 -5.64 1.61 4.96
C LEU A 44 -4.95 0.27 5.24
N THR A 45 -3.62 0.22 5.29
CA THR A 45 -2.92 -1.03 5.66
C THR A 45 -3.28 -1.49 7.07
N LYS A 46 -3.40 -0.58 8.04
CA LYS A 46 -3.80 -0.91 9.42
C LYS A 46 -5.23 -1.41 9.48
N TYR A 47 -6.14 -0.73 8.78
CA TYR A 47 -7.54 -1.14 8.70
C TYR A 47 -7.66 -2.57 8.14
N LEU A 48 -6.92 -2.88 7.09
CA LEU A 48 -6.90 -4.21 6.49
C LEU A 48 -6.26 -5.27 7.42
N ASP A 49 -5.20 -4.94 8.14
CA ASP A 49 -4.62 -5.85 9.15
C ASP A 49 -5.65 -6.21 10.24
N HIS A 50 -6.42 -5.23 10.72
CA HIS A 50 -7.49 -5.45 11.68
C HIS A 50 -8.60 -6.34 11.10
N GLN A 51 -9.11 -6.01 9.91
CA GLN A 51 -10.13 -6.81 9.22
C GLN A 51 -9.67 -8.25 8.97
N LEU A 52 -8.40 -8.45 8.60
CA LEU A 52 -7.85 -9.77 8.36
C LEU A 52 -7.82 -10.63 9.63
N LYS A 53 -7.51 -10.04 10.79
CA LYS A 53 -7.55 -10.74 12.08
C LYS A 53 -8.96 -11.24 12.39
N GLU A 54 -9.98 -10.39 12.22
CA GLU A 54 -11.38 -10.76 12.44
C GLU A 54 -11.84 -11.87 11.49
N ILE A 55 -11.50 -11.76 10.20
CA ILE A 55 -11.82 -12.77 9.19
C ILE A 55 -11.13 -14.10 9.51
N ARG A 56 -9.85 -14.07 9.91
CA ARG A 56 -9.09 -15.26 10.29
C ARG A 56 -9.76 -15.96 11.47
N ASP A 57 -10.10 -15.22 12.52
CA ASP A 57 -10.67 -15.81 13.73
C ASP A 57 -12.04 -16.42 13.43
N THR A 58 -12.85 -15.75 12.61
CA THR A 58 -14.12 -16.28 12.10
C THR A 58 -13.91 -17.55 11.26
N TYR A 59 -12.91 -17.56 10.38
CA TYR A 59 -12.62 -18.70 9.52
C TYR A 59 -12.16 -19.92 10.32
N LEU A 60 -11.25 -19.75 11.28
CA LEU A 60 -10.78 -20.83 12.13
C LEU A 60 -11.91 -21.38 13.02
N SER A 61 -12.76 -20.50 13.56
CA SER A 61 -13.95 -20.93 14.29
C SER A 61 -14.93 -21.70 13.40
N TYR A 62 -15.09 -21.31 12.13
CA TYR A 62 -15.94 -22.01 11.16
C TYR A 62 -15.42 -23.41 10.81
N LEU A 63 -14.09 -23.57 10.73
CA LEU A 63 -13.48 -24.89 10.47
C LEU A 63 -13.65 -25.86 11.66
N GLY A 64 -13.78 -25.34 12.88
CA GLY A 64 -13.89 -26.14 14.10
C GLY A 64 -12.60 -26.91 14.44
N PRO A 65 -12.64 -27.80 15.45
CA PRO A 65 -11.46 -28.56 15.86
C PRO A 65 -10.91 -29.46 14.73
N PRO A 66 -9.58 -29.57 14.57
CA PRO A 66 -8.54 -28.99 15.43
C PRO A 66 -8.18 -27.54 15.08
N PHE A 67 -8.69 -26.97 13.99
CA PHE A 67 -8.31 -25.64 13.49
C PHE A 67 -8.74 -24.48 14.39
N SER A 68 -9.80 -24.65 15.17
CA SER A 68 -10.26 -23.67 16.16
C SER A 68 -9.47 -23.70 17.47
N ASP A 69 -8.61 -24.70 17.70
CA ASP A 69 -7.92 -24.87 18.97
C ASP A 69 -6.68 -23.95 19.06
N PRO A 70 -6.51 -23.13 20.12
CA PRO A 70 -5.41 -22.16 20.22
C PRO A 70 -4.01 -22.77 20.20
N GLY A 71 -3.89 -24.05 20.59
CA GLY A 71 -2.62 -24.79 20.61
C GLY A 71 -2.35 -25.58 19.33
N PHE A 72 -3.30 -25.63 18.39
CA PHE A 72 -3.13 -26.37 17.16
C PHE A 72 -2.23 -25.60 16.19
N SER A 73 -1.10 -26.22 15.83
CA SER A 73 -0.25 -25.75 14.76
C SER A 73 -0.35 -26.75 13.61
N PRO A 74 -0.96 -26.38 12.47
CA PRO A 74 -1.05 -27.30 11.35
C PRO A 74 0.36 -27.70 10.88
N PRO A 75 0.55 -28.94 10.41
CA PRO A 75 1.82 -29.36 9.83
C PRO A 75 2.20 -28.38 8.72
N ARG A 76 3.42 -27.81 8.80
CA ARG A 76 3.87 -26.86 7.79
C ARG A 76 3.94 -27.61 6.46
N PRO A 77 3.20 -27.20 5.42
CA PRO A 77 3.30 -27.87 4.13
C PRO A 77 4.75 -27.77 3.65
N ASN A 78 5.27 -28.86 3.09
CA ASN A 78 6.58 -28.84 2.46
C ASN A 78 6.57 -27.70 1.44
N SER A 79 7.57 -26.83 1.44
CA SER A 79 7.58 -25.59 0.62
C SER A 79 7.40 -25.85 -0.89
N SER A 80 7.58 -27.10 -1.33
CA SER A 80 7.34 -27.60 -2.68
C SER A 80 5.88 -28.03 -2.98
N SER A 81 4.99 -28.15 -1.99
CA SER A 81 3.60 -28.61 -2.17
C SER A 81 2.55 -27.48 -2.14
N LEU A 82 2.91 -26.29 -1.67
CA LEU A 82 2.05 -25.10 -1.73
C LEU A 82 2.17 -24.48 -3.13
N SER A 83 1.13 -24.63 -3.95
CA SER A 83 1.01 -23.94 -5.25
C SER A 83 0.85 -22.42 -5.11
N VAL A 84 0.69 -21.91 -3.89
CA VAL A 84 0.53 -20.49 -3.61
C VAL A 84 1.88 -19.78 -3.77
N PRO A 85 2.00 -18.78 -4.65
CA PRO A 85 3.24 -18.02 -4.80
C PRO A 85 3.69 -17.44 -3.46
N SER A 86 4.96 -17.61 -3.09
CA SER A 86 5.46 -16.98 -1.87
C SER A 86 5.47 -15.45 -2.03
N ALA A 87 4.70 -14.78 -1.18
CA ALA A 87 4.74 -13.33 -0.96
C ALA A 87 5.75 -12.93 0.13
N ALA A 88 6.36 -13.91 0.81
CA ALA A 88 7.14 -13.68 2.02
C ALA A 88 8.55 -13.16 1.68
N THR A 89 8.79 -11.88 1.95
CA THR A 89 10.14 -11.37 2.18
C THR A 89 10.42 -11.41 3.68
N ARG A 90 11.61 -11.87 4.07
CA ARG A 90 12.10 -11.74 5.45
C ARG A 90 12.11 -10.27 5.88
N VAL A 91 11.59 -9.97 7.07
CA VAL A 91 11.43 -8.58 7.56
C VAL A 91 12.77 -7.84 7.61
N ASP A 92 13.82 -8.52 8.02
CA ASP A 92 15.20 -8.03 8.06
C ASP A 92 15.72 -7.66 6.66
N LEU A 93 15.48 -8.50 5.64
CA LEU A 93 15.84 -8.18 4.26
C LEU A 93 15.00 -7.02 3.72
N TRP A 94 13.70 -7.01 3.98
CA TRP A 94 12.79 -5.95 3.52
C TRP A 94 13.15 -4.58 4.11
N ARG A 95 13.58 -4.52 5.38
CA ARG A 95 14.05 -3.28 6.02
C ARG A 95 15.34 -2.73 5.41
N GLY A 96 16.18 -3.59 4.84
CA GLY A 96 17.42 -3.19 4.18
C GLY A 96 17.24 -2.65 2.76
N LEU A 97 16.02 -2.72 2.20
CA LEU A 97 15.72 -2.24 0.85
C LEU A 97 15.48 -0.73 0.82
N GLU A 98 15.77 -0.13 -0.33
CA GLU A 98 15.35 1.24 -0.63
C GLU A 98 13.83 1.37 -0.70
N ASN A 99 13.29 2.59 -0.50
CA ASN A 99 11.85 2.83 -0.43
C ASN A 99 11.07 2.34 -1.66
N GLY A 100 11.59 2.57 -2.87
CA GLY A 100 10.97 2.08 -4.10
C GLY A 100 10.90 0.55 -4.16
N ALA A 101 11.99 -0.13 -3.79
CA ALA A 101 12.03 -1.58 -3.71
C ALA A 101 11.10 -2.14 -2.62
N ARG A 102 10.97 -1.46 -1.48
CA ARG A 102 10.00 -1.82 -0.41
C ARG A 102 8.56 -1.70 -0.92
N LEU A 103 8.22 -0.62 -1.62
CA LEU A 103 6.90 -0.44 -2.20
C LEU A 103 6.61 -1.48 -3.28
N ALA A 104 7.56 -1.78 -4.17
CA ALA A 104 7.41 -2.82 -5.18
C ALA A 104 7.19 -4.22 -4.56
N GLN A 105 7.93 -4.55 -3.49
CA GLN A 105 7.71 -5.80 -2.77
C GLN A 105 6.35 -5.85 -2.06
N ASN A 106 5.92 -4.74 -1.44
CA ASN A 106 4.59 -4.64 -0.85
C ASN A 106 3.50 -4.83 -1.91
N GLN A 107 3.65 -4.20 -3.07
CA GLN A 107 2.72 -4.31 -4.19
C GLN A 107 2.58 -5.76 -4.65
N ARG A 108 3.71 -6.45 -4.84
CA ARG A 108 3.73 -7.88 -5.17
C ARG A 108 3.07 -8.73 -4.08
N ALA A 109 3.38 -8.48 -2.81
CA ALA A 109 2.87 -9.26 -1.70
C ALA A 109 1.34 -9.12 -1.56
N TYR A 110 0.82 -7.90 -1.65
CA TYR A 110 -0.62 -7.65 -1.60
C TYR A 110 -1.35 -8.18 -2.84
N SER A 111 -0.72 -8.23 -4.02
CA SER A 111 -1.33 -8.82 -5.22
C SER A 111 -1.49 -10.34 -5.07
N ILE A 112 -0.47 -11.00 -4.52
CA ILE A 112 -0.53 -12.45 -4.23
C ILE A 112 -1.60 -12.73 -3.18
N LEU A 113 -1.64 -11.93 -2.09
CA LEU A 113 -2.66 -12.06 -1.04
C LEU A 113 -4.07 -11.89 -1.62
N LEU A 114 -4.28 -10.88 -2.47
CA LEU A 114 -5.56 -10.64 -3.12
C LEU A 114 -6.02 -11.85 -3.93
N CYS A 115 -5.13 -12.45 -4.73
CA CYS A 115 -5.46 -13.65 -5.50
C CYS A 115 -5.84 -14.82 -4.58
N ALA A 116 -5.06 -15.06 -3.51
CA ALA A 116 -5.31 -16.15 -2.57
C ALA A 116 -6.64 -15.99 -1.82
N VAL A 117 -6.95 -14.79 -1.35
CA VAL A 117 -8.21 -14.50 -0.64
C VAL A 117 -9.40 -14.60 -1.59
N ARG A 118 -9.28 -14.11 -2.84
CA ARG A 118 -10.35 -14.25 -3.84
C ARG A 118 -10.66 -15.71 -4.10
N GLU A 119 -9.65 -16.56 -4.21
CA GLU A 119 -9.87 -17.99 -4.40
C GLU A 119 -10.55 -18.62 -3.19
N LEU A 120 -10.12 -18.27 -1.96
CA LEU A 120 -10.78 -18.71 -0.73
C LEU A 120 -12.25 -18.27 -0.66
N ALA A 121 -12.56 -17.05 -1.11
CA ALA A 121 -13.92 -16.53 -1.17
C ALA A 121 -14.79 -17.29 -2.19
N ARG A 122 -14.20 -17.82 -3.25
CA ARG A 122 -14.90 -18.64 -4.26
C ARG A 122 -15.13 -20.07 -3.77
N SER A 123 -14.22 -20.62 -2.95
CA SER A 123 -14.30 -22.00 -2.47
C SER A 123 -15.11 -22.17 -1.19
N THR A 124 -15.30 -21.10 -0.40
CA THR A 124 -16.04 -21.19 0.86
C THR A 124 -17.55 -21.37 0.63
N LEU A 125 -18.17 -22.24 1.44
CA LEU A 125 -19.61 -22.47 1.44
C LEU A 125 -20.35 -21.63 2.50
N CYS A 126 -19.63 -20.88 3.32
CA CYS A 126 -20.21 -20.03 4.36
C CYS A 126 -20.51 -18.62 3.80
N PRO A 127 -21.78 -18.22 3.64
CA PRO A 127 -22.14 -16.96 2.98
C PRO A 127 -21.63 -15.71 3.70
N TYR A 128 -21.66 -15.73 5.04
CA TYR A 128 -21.15 -14.62 5.85
C TYR A 128 -19.64 -14.44 5.64
N LEU A 129 -18.87 -15.53 5.72
CA LEU A 129 -17.43 -15.50 5.51
C LEU A 129 -17.09 -15.09 4.06
N GLN A 130 -17.84 -15.58 3.08
CA GLN A 130 -17.69 -15.17 1.68
C GLN A 130 -17.83 -13.65 1.53
N SER A 131 -18.86 -13.07 2.14
CA SER A 131 -19.09 -11.62 2.10
C SER A 131 -17.92 -10.83 2.69
N SER A 132 -17.43 -11.23 3.88
CA SER A 132 -16.29 -10.59 4.53
C SER A 132 -14.99 -10.71 3.72
N LEU A 133 -14.73 -11.87 3.13
CA LEU A 133 -13.56 -12.08 2.26
C LEU A 133 -13.63 -11.21 0.99
N MET A 134 -14.81 -11.09 0.37
CA MET A 134 -15.01 -10.23 -0.79
C MET A 134 -14.86 -8.75 -0.45
N HIS A 135 -15.37 -8.32 0.71
CA HIS A 135 -15.16 -6.95 1.22
C HIS A 135 -13.67 -6.66 1.42
N PHE A 136 -12.94 -7.60 2.04
CA PHE A 136 -11.49 -7.50 2.20
C PHE A 136 -10.74 -7.43 0.86
N CYS A 137 -11.17 -8.19 -0.15
CA CYS A 137 -10.60 -8.13 -1.50
C CYS A 137 -10.77 -6.76 -2.16
N SER A 138 -11.91 -6.08 -1.95
CA SER A 138 -12.12 -4.71 -2.42
C SER A 138 -11.14 -3.74 -1.74
N GLY A 139 -10.96 -3.87 -0.43
CA GLY A 139 -9.97 -3.08 0.32
C GLY A 139 -8.53 -3.30 -0.16
N LEU A 140 -8.11 -4.55 -0.38
CA LEU A 140 -6.81 -4.88 -0.98
C LEU A 140 -6.63 -4.29 -2.38
N SER A 141 -7.68 -4.31 -3.20
CA SER A 141 -7.63 -3.71 -4.54
C SER A 141 -7.42 -2.19 -4.46
N GLY A 142 -8.10 -1.51 -3.52
CA GLY A 142 -7.90 -0.09 -3.24
C GLY A 142 -6.49 0.24 -2.73
N LEU A 143 -5.94 -0.62 -1.86
CA LEU A 143 -4.58 -0.49 -1.37
C LEU A 143 -3.54 -0.61 -2.50
N LEU A 144 -3.69 -1.61 -3.38
CA LEU A 144 -2.81 -1.77 -4.54
C LEU A 144 -2.85 -0.54 -5.44
N GLY A 145 -4.04 0.04 -5.66
CA GLY A 145 -4.20 1.29 -6.41
C GLY A 145 -3.47 2.46 -5.75
N SER A 146 -3.56 2.57 -4.42
CA SER A 146 -2.91 3.63 -3.66
C SER A 146 -1.38 3.50 -3.66
N ILE A 147 -0.86 2.28 -3.53
CA ILE A 147 0.59 2.01 -3.63
C ILE A 147 1.09 2.31 -5.06
N SER A 148 0.39 1.87 -6.11
CA SER A 148 0.74 2.24 -7.49
C SER A 148 0.76 3.75 -7.68
N GLY A 149 -0.25 4.47 -7.15
CA GLY A 149 -0.31 5.93 -7.22
C GLY A 149 0.88 6.60 -6.50
N LEU A 150 1.27 6.08 -5.34
CA LEU A 150 2.45 6.54 -4.61
C LEU A 150 3.74 6.27 -5.36
N MET A 151 3.90 5.07 -5.93
CA MET A 151 5.09 4.71 -6.72
C MET A 151 5.25 5.65 -7.92
N ASN A 152 4.15 5.95 -8.63
CA ASN A 152 4.15 6.91 -9.73
C ASN A 152 4.50 8.34 -9.25
N ALA A 153 3.87 8.81 -8.18
CA ALA A 153 4.09 10.17 -7.67
C ALA A 153 5.53 10.40 -7.19
N LEU A 154 6.13 9.38 -6.58
CA LEU A 154 7.51 9.43 -6.07
C LEU A 154 8.58 9.10 -7.12
N GLY A 155 8.18 8.78 -8.36
CA GLY A 155 9.10 8.46 -9.45
C GLY A 155 9.79 7.10 -9.31
N TYR A 156 9.15 6.11 -8.69
CA TYR A 156 9.66 4.74 -8.54
C TYR A 156 9.28 3.81 -9.70
N THR A 157 8.58 4.32 -10.70
CA THR A 157 8.04 3.61 -11.88
C THR A 157 8.15 4.48 -13.13
#